data_AF-A0A925H815-F1
#
_entry.id   AF-A0A925H815-F1
#
_cell.length_a   1.000
_cell.length_b   1.000
_cell.length_c   1.000
_cell.angle_alpha   90.00
_cell.angle_beta   90.00
_cell.angle_gamma   90.00
#
_symmetry.space_group_name_H-M   'P 1'
#
loop_
_entity.id
_entity.type
_entity.pdbx_description
1 polymer ?
#
loop_
_entity_poly.entity_id
_entity_poly.type
_entity_poly.pdbx_seq_one_letter_code
_entity_poly.pdbx_strand_id
1 'polypeptide(L)'
;PAGTALMAVAIMISTFGCNNGLILAGARVYYAMACDRLFFARTARLNARHVPAFALVLQGLWTALLVLPRTVRFDATNDALASTPIYGNVYTQLLEYIIPADLVFYVLMVGAVIIMRRKAPDAARPYRTPGYPLVPVVYILLASLLIIDLVYLAPQTSGVGFLIALTGLPVYFLWRRK
;
A
#
# COMPACT_ATOMS: atom_id res chain seq x y z
N PRO A 1 -36.61 5.50 4.29
CA PRO A 1 -36.37 4.52 3.20
C PRO A 1 -35.74 5.11 1.93
N ALA A 2 -36.14 6.30 1.45
CA ALA A 2 -35.50 6.94 0.28
C ALA A 2 -34.08 7.48 0.58
N GLY A 3 -33.86 8.06 1.76
CA GLY A 3 -32.55 8.62 2.15
C GLY A 3 -31.43 7.58 2.29
N THR A 4 -31.74 6.38 2.78
CA THR A 4 -30.76 5.28 2.88
C THR A 4 -30.32 4.78 1.51
N ALA A 5 -31.25 4.69 0.55
CA ALA A 5 -30.93 4.31 -0.83
C ALA A 5 -30.08 5.38 -1.53
N LEU A 6 -30.40 6.66 -1.33
CA LEU A 6 -29.64 7.79 -1.87
C LEU A 6 -28.19 7.81 -1.35
N MET A 7 -28.02 7.62 -0.03
CA MET A 7 -26.68 7.52 0.57
C MET A 7 -25.91 6.29 0.08
N ALA A 8 -26.56 5.13 -0.02
CA ALA A 8 -25.92 3.92 -0.54
C ALA A 8 -25.44 4.11 -1.99
N VAL A 9 -26.25 4.74 -2.86
CA VAL A 9 -25.85 5.06 -4.24
C VAL A 9 -24.68 6.02 -4.28
N ALA A 10 -24.70 7.08 -3.44
CA ALA A 10 -23.60 8.04 -3.36
C ALA A 10 -22.28 7.37 -2.91
N ILE A 11 -22.33 6.49 -1.90
CA ILE A 11 -21.17 5.73 -1.42
C ILE A 11 -20.64 4.83 -2.55
N MET A 12 -21.52 4.10 -3.24
CA MET A 12 -21.11 3.23 -4.36
C MET A 12 -20.40 4.04 -5.45
N ILE A 13 -20.96 5.17 -5.88
CA ILE A 13 -20.34 6.04 -6.91
C ILE A 13 -18.94 6.50 -6.46
N SER A 14 -18.80 6.92 -5.20
CA SER A 14 -17.51 7.35 -4.65
C SER A 14 -16.47 6.21 -4.63
N THR A 15 -16.85 5.02 -4.15
CA THR A 15 -15.96 3.86 -4.11
C THR A 15 -15.55 3.41 -5.51
N PHE A 16 -16.47 3.36 -6.46
CA PHE A 16 -16.15 3.03 -7.86
C PHE A 16 -15.22 4.07 -8.50
N GLY A 17 -15.46 5.36 -8.25
CA GLY A 17 -14.60 6.44 -8.75
C GLY A 17 -13.17 6.34 -8.20
N CYS A 18 -13.03 6.13 -6.89
CA CYS A 18 -11.74 5.95 -6.24
C CYS A 18 -10.98 4.74 -6.79
N ASN A 19 -11.65 3.59 -6.92
CA ASN A 19 -11.04 2.36 -7.44
C ASN A 19 -10.54 2.53 -8.88
N ASN A 20 -11.33 3.17 -9.75
CA ASN A 20 -10.90 3.45 -11.13
C ASN A 20 -9.62 4.32 -11.15
N GLY A 21 -9.56 5.34 -10.28
CA GLY A 21 -8.37 6.18 -10.12
C GLY A 21 -7.14 5.41 -9.66
N LEU A 22 -7.26 4.59 -8.60
CA LEU A 22 -6.16 3.78 -8.07
C LEU A 22 -5.66 2.74 -9.08
N ILE A 23 -6.55 2.12 -9.86
CA ILE A 23 -6.16 1.12 -10.88
C ILE A 23 -5.30 1.76 -11.97
N LEU A 24 -5.69 2.94 -12.47
CA LEU A 24 -4.94 3.65 -13.48
C LEU A 24 -3.60 4.19 -12.95
N ALA A 25 -3.56 4.66 -11.70
CA ALA A 25 -2.34 5.11 -11.06
C ALA A 25 -1.37 3.94 -10.78
N GLY A 26 -1.86 2.81 -10.25
CA GLY A 26 -1.07 1.62 -9.95
C GLY A 26 -0.38 1.04 -11.18
N ALA A 27 -1.06 1.02 -12.32
CA ALA A 27 -0.49 0.56 -13.59
C ALA A 27 0.74 1.39 -14.03
N ARG A 28 0.79 2.70 -13.70
CA ARG A 28 1.93 3.56 -14.00
C ARG A 28 3.15 3.24 -13.11
N VAL A 29 2.91 2.85 -11.86
CA VAL A 29 3.98 2.44 -10.93
C VAL A 29 4.67 1.17 -11.44
N TYR A 30 3.90 0.14 -11.82
CA TYR A 30 4.46 -1.09 -12.40
C TYR A 30 5.21 -0.86 -13.72
N TYR A 31 4.73 0.10 -14.54
CA TYR A 31 5.42 0.49 -15.77
C TYR A 31 6.75 1.19 -15.47
N ALA A 32 6.78 2.17 -14.55
CA ALA A 32 8.00 2.86 -14.14
C ALA A 32 9.04 1.89 -13.55
N MET A 33 8.61 0.98 -12.67
CA MET A 33 9.47 -0.07 -12.10
C MET A 33 10.05 -1.01 -13.17
N ALA A 34 9.32 -1.27 -14.26
CA ALA A 34 9.79 -2.09 -15.37
C ALA A 34 10.78 -1.32 -16.27
N CYS A 35 10.59 -0.01 -16.46
CA CYS A 35 11.54 0.87 -17.17
C CYS A 35 12.88 0.98 -16.43
N ASP A 36 12.85 1.02 -15.08
CA ASP A 36 14.06 1.04 -14.24
C ASP A 36 14.75 -0.33 -14.14
N ARG A 37 14.28 -1.35 -14.89
CA ARG A 37 14.75 -2.75 -14.87
C ARG A 37 14.64 -3.44 -13.51
N LEU A 38 13.79 -2.96 -12.60
CA LEU A 38 13.54 -3.60 -11.29
C LEU A 38 12.42 -4.65 -11.32
N PHE A 39 11.68 -4.76 -12.43
CA PHE A 39 10.54 -5.68 -12.58
C PHE A 39 10.50 -6.30 -13.98
N PHE A 40 9.73 -7.39 -14.15
CA PHE A 40 9.60 -8.17 -15.40
C PHE A 40 9.58 -7.30 -16.67
N ALA A 41 10.52 -7.49 -17.59
CA ALA A 41 10.61 -6.71 -18.84
C ALA A 41 9.34 -6.76 -19.73
N ARG A 42 8.41 -7.69 -19.46
CA ARG A 42 7.11 -7.79 -20.15
C ARG A 42 6.07 -6.77 -19.68
N THR A 43 6.12 -6.25 -18.45
CA THR A 43 5.24 -5.15 -18.03
C THR A 43 5.61 -3.80 -18.66
N ALA A 44 6.82 -3.67 -19.22
CA ALA A 44 7.25 -2.50 -20.00
C ALA A 44 6.68 -2.46 -21.43
N ARG A 45 6.04 -3.54 -21.91
CA ARG A 45 5.43 -3.56 -23.24
C ARG A 45 4.09 -2.81 -23.21
N LEU A 46 4.11 -1.57 -23.69
CA LEU A 46 2.92 -0.80 -23.98
C LEU A 46 2.16 -1.43 -25.14
N ASN A 47 0.84 -1.60 -24.98
CA ASN A 47 -0.04 -2.02 -26.08
C ASN A 47 -0.15 -0.90 -27.14
N ALA A 48 -0.72 -1.17 -28.31
CA ALA A 48 -0.88 -0.22 -29.43
C ALA A 48 -1.61 1.09 -29.07
N ARG A 49 -2.28 1.15 -27.90
CA ARG A 49 -2.94 2.34 -27.35
C ARG A 49 -2.18 3.01 -26.20
N HIS A 50 -0.89 2.71 -26.02
CA HIS A 50 -0.03 3.23 -24.94
C HIS A 50 -0.56 2.94 -23.51
N VAL A 51 -1.26 1.82 -23.33
CA VAL A 51 -1.72 1.35 -22.01
C VAL A 51 -0.92 0.11 -21.61
N PRO A 52 -0.38 0.05 -20.37
CA PRO A 52 0.31 -1.14 -19.85
C PRO A 52 -0.70 -2.24 -19.48
N ALA A 53 -1.25 -2.93 -20.49
CA ALA A 53 -2.31 -3.92 -20.32
C ALA A 53 -1.88 -5.10 -19.42
N PHE A 54 -0.62 -5.53 -19.51
CA PHE A 54 -0.11 -6.63 -18.67
C PHE A 54 0.02 -6.24 -17.20
N ALA A 55 0.31 -4.97 -16.89
CA ALA A 55 0.33 -4.47 -15.50
C ALA A 55 -1.07 -4.48 -14.88
N LEU A 56 -2.09 -4.11 -15.66
CA LEU A 56 -3.49 -4.16 -15.21
C LEU A 56 -3.96 -5.58 -14.90
N VAL A 57 -3.61 -6.55 -15.75
CA VAL A 57 -3.96 -7.97 -15.52
C VAL A 57 -3.25 -8.51 -14.29
N LEU A 58 -1.96 -8.19 -14.11
CA LEU A 58 -1.19 -8.64 -12.95
C LEU A 58 -1.74 -8.04 -11.64
N GLN A 59 -2.05 -6.74 -11.64
CA GLN A 59 -2.69 -6.08 -10.51
C GLN A 59 -4.05 -6.71 -10.20
N GLY A 60 -4.88 -6.94 -11.22
CA GLY A 60 -6.18 -7.59 -11.06
C GLY A 60 -6.07 -9.02 -10.52
N LEU A 61 -5.10 -9.81 -11.01
CA LEU A 61 -4.84 -11.16 -10.52
C LEU A 61 -4.36 -11.14 -9.06
N TRP A 62 -3.49 -10.20 -8.70
CA TRP A 62 -3.01 -10.06 -7.32
C TRP A 62 -4.11 -9.59 -6.38
N THR A 63 -4.95 -8.64 -6.79
CA THR A 63 -6.14 -8.23 -6.03
C THR A 63 -7.12 -9.39 -5.88
N ALA A 64 -7.36 -10.16 -6.94
CA ALA A 64 -8.19 -11.36 -6.87
C ALA A 64 -7.57 -12.40 -5.91
N LEU A 65 -6.25 -12.58 -5.92
CA LEU A 65 -5.54 -13.45 -4.98
C LEU A 65 -5.60 -12.94 -3.54
N LEU A 66 -5.66 -11.64 -3.28
CA LEU A 66 -5.78 -11.13 -1.91
C LEU A 66 -7.23 -11.13 -1.40
N VAL A 67 -8.21 -11.05 -2.30
CA VAL A 67 -9.64 -10.93 -1.97
C VAL A 67 -10.37 -12.29 -2.01
N LEU A 68 -10.10 -13.14 -3.00
CA LEU A 68 -10.81 -14.41 -3.20
C LEU A 68 -10.51 -15.50 -2.16
N PRO A 69 -9.29 -15.66 -1.63
CA PRO A 69 -8.97 -16.75 -0.71
C PRO A 69 -9.66 -16.71 0.63
N ARG A 70 -10.57 -15.76 0.90
CA ARG A 70 -11.54 -15.81 2.00
C ARG A 70 -10.84 -16.12 3.32
N THR A 71 -10.42 -15.09 4.05
CA THR A 71 -9.87 -15.17 5.42
C THR A 71 -10.67 -16.17 6.28
N VAL A 72 -10.23 -17.42 6.32
CA VAL A 72 -10.68 -18.39 7.31
C VAL A 72 -9.88 -18.04 8.55
N ARG A 73 -10.50 -17.26 9.45
CA ARG A 73 -9.94 -17.12 10.80
C ARG A 73 -10.31 -18.37 11.57
N PHE A 74 -9.30 -19.15 11.95
CA PHE A 74 -9.38 -20.06 13.08
C PHE A 74 -9.02 -19.21 14.30
N ASP A 75 -10.03 -18.74 15.04
CA ASP A 75 -9.77 -18.11 16.33
C ASP A 75 -9.19 -19.19 17.26
N ALA A 76 -7.93 -19.03 17.67
CA ALA A 76 -7.25 -19.98 18.54
C ALA A 76 -7.56 -19.74 20.03
N THR A 77 -8.50 -18.85 20.34
CA THR A 77 -8.63 -18.26 21.68
C THR A 77 -10.06 -18.20 22.22
N ASN A 78 -10.94 -19.18 21.95
CA ASN A 78 -11.85 -19.80 22.94
C ASN A 78 -12.75 -20.85 22.27
N ASP A 79 -12.79 -22.04 22.88
CA ASP A 79 -13.66 -23.20 22.62
C ASP A 79 -13.49 -24.00 21.31
N ALA A 80 -12.81 -25.15 21.47
CA ALA A 80 -12.66 -26.23 20.49
C ALA A 80 -13.98 -26.93 20.07
N LEU A 81 -15.15 -26.36 20.35
CA LEU A 81 -16.47 -26.94 20.05
C LEU A 81 -17.38 -26.04 19.22
N ALA A 82 -16.94 -24.84 18.81
CA ALA A 82 -17.68 -23.98 17.88
C ALA A 82 -16.86 -23.70 16.62
N SER A 83 -16.67 -24.74 15.80
CA SER A 83 -16.11 -24.66 14.44
C SER A 83 -17.08 -24.01 13.45
N THR A 84 -17.54 -22.80 13.75
CA THR A 84 -18.20 -21.93 12.76
C THR A 84 -17.14 -21.04 12.12
N PRO A 85 -16.81 -21.20 10.83
CA PRO A 85 -15.92 -20.28 10.14
C PRO A 85 -16.58 -18.89 10.11
N ILE A 86 -16.03 -17.95 10.89
CA ILE A 86 -16.52 -16.57 10.92
C ILE A 86 -16.02 -15.87 9.66
N TYR A 87 -16.94 -15.62 8.75
CA TYR A 87 -16.68 -14.83 7.55
C TYR A 87 -16.94 -13.36 7.87
N GLY A 88 -15.88 -12.61 8.12
CA GLY A 88 -15.98 -11.19 8.40
C GLY A 88 -14.62 -10.57 8.69
N ASN A 89 -14.45 -9.32 8.25
CA ASN A 89 -13.29 -8.45 8.51
C ASN A 89 -12.09 -8.48 7.54
N VAL A 90 -12.27 -8.94 6.29
CA VAL A 90 -11.21 -8.87 5.25
C VAL A 90 -10.76 -7.43 5.01
N TYR A 91 -11.69 -6.48 5.00
CA TYR A 91 -11.37 -5.07 4.74
C TYR A 91 -10.43 -4.48 5.80
N THR A 92 -10.77 -4.58 7.09
CA THR A 92 -9.90 -4.04 8.15
C THR A 92 -8.58 -4.79 8.23
N GLN A 93 -8.56 -6.11 7.94
CA GLN A 93 -7.31 -6.87 7.87
C GLN A 93 -6.40 -6.40 6.73
N LEU A 94 -6.95 -6.16 5.54
CA LEU A 94 -6.19 -5.59 4.42
C LEU A 94 -5.65 -4.20 4.78
N LEU A 95 -6.43 -3.39 5.50
CA LEU A 95 -5.99 -2.10 6.02
C LEU A 95 -4.85 -2.27 7.04
N GLU A 96 -4.98 -3.19 7.99
CA GLU A 96 -3.93 -3.53 8.96
C GLU A 96 -2.67 -4.07 8.29
N TYR A 97 -2.76 -4.68 7.10
CA TYR A 97 -1.58 -5.12 6.35
C TYR A 97 -0.87 -3.94 5.67
N ILE A 98 -1.62 -3.04 5.03
CA ILE A 98 -1.04 -2.02 4.15
C ILE A 98 -0.61 -0.76 4.93
N ILE A 99 -1.39 -0.33 5.92
CA ILE A 99 -1.13 0.91 6.66
C ILE A 99 0.26 0.92 7.34
N PRO A 100 0.68 -0.10 8.11
CA PRO A 100 1.99 -0.06 8.74
C PRO A 100 3.13 -0.13 7.72
N ALA A 101 2.95 -0.85 6.62
CA ALA A 101 3.93 -0.92 5.53
C ALA A 101 4.09 0.46 4.84
N ASP A 102 2.98 1.11 4.49
CA ASP A 102 2.97 2.44 3.85
C ASP A 102 3.56 3.52 4.75
N LEU A 103 3.22 3.50 6.05
CA LEU A 103 3.72 4.48 7.01
C LEU A 103 5.25 4.42 7.16
N VAL A 104 5.86 3.24 7.09
CA VAL A 104 7.32 3.13 7.09
C VAL A 104 7.92 3.85 5.88
N PHE A 105 7.35 3.64 4.68
CA PHE A 105 7.82 4.34 3.48
C PHE A 105 7.57 5.85 3.54
N TYR A 106 6.48 6.31 4.15
CA TYR A 106 6.22 7.73 4.36
C TYR A 106 7.19 8.37 5.36
N VAL A 107 7.52 7.68 6.45
CA VAL A 107 8.56 8.13 7.40
C VAL A 107 9.91 8.27 6.67
N LEU A 108 10.29 7.28 5.86
CA LEU A 108 11.50 7.33 5.05
C LEU A 108 11.47 8.47 4.02
N MET A 109 10.33 8.71 3.37
CA MET A 109 10.15 9.79 2.40
C MET A 109 10.31 11.17 3.04
N VAL A 110 9.67 11.40 4.20
CA VAL A 110 9.80 12.67 4.94
C VAL A 110 11.21 12.82 5.53
N GLY A 111 11.81 11.73 6.02
CA GLY A 111 13.21 11.70 6.45
C GLY A 111 14.17 12.05 5.31
N ALA A 112 13.88 11.57 4.08
CA ALA A 112 14.65 11.91 2.90
C ALA A 112 14.62 13.40 2.59
N VAL A 113 13.52 14.11 2.86
CA VAL A 113 13.47 15.57 2.74
C VAL A 113 14.52 16.22 3.65
N ILE A 114 14.59 15.80 4.92
CA ILE A 114 15.57 16.33 5.89
C ILE A 114 17.00 16.03 5.44
N ILE A 115 17.25 14.81 4.95
CA ILE A 115 18.57 14.38 4.45
C ILE A 115 18.96 15.15 3.18
N MET A 116 18.05 15.32 2.22
CA MET A 116 18.31 16.07 0.98
C MET A 116 18.62 17.53 1.26
N ARG A 117 18.12 18.10 2.36
CA ARG A 117 18.52 19.45 2.75
C ARG A 117 19.97 19.57 3.17
N ARG A 118 20.57 18.49 3.69
CA ARG A 118 22.01 18.40 4.01
C ARG A 118 22.85 18.00 2.80
N LYS A 119 22.37 17.06 1.96
CA LYS A 119 23.13 16.54 0.81
C LYS A 119 23.17 17.48 -0.40
N ALA A 120 22.10 18.25 -0.64
CA ALA A 120 21.99 19.16 -1.77
C ALA A 120 21.45 20.53 -1.31
N PRO A 121 22.25 21.30 -0.56
CA PRO A 121 21.83 22.60 -0.02
C PRO A 121 21.51 23.62 -1.13
N ASP A 122 22.26 23.60 -2.23
CA ASP A 122 22.21 24.62 -3.30
C ASP A 122 21.17 24.33 -4.40
N ALA A 123 20.44 23.22 -4.31
CA ALA A 123 19.39 22.93 -5.27
C ALA A 123 18.29 24.01 -5.23
N ALA A 124 17.85 24.49 -6.40
CA ALA A 124 16.75 25.44 -6.49
C ALA A 124 15.47 24.82 -5.91
N ARG A 125 14.86 25.50 -4.91
CA ARG A 125 13.66 25.03 -4.21
C ARG A 125 12.53 26.02 -4.41
N PRO A 126 11.69 25.85 -5.45
CA PRO A 126 10.52 26.71 -5.69
C PRO A 126 9.52 26.71 -4.53
N TYR A 127 9.45 25.61 -3.79
CA TYR A 127 8.59 25.47 -2.61
C TYR A 127 9.41 25.06 -1.38
N ARG A 128 9.10 25.68 -0.24
CA ARG A 128 9.66 25.34 1.08
C ARG A 128 8.50 25.10 2.03
N THR A 129 8.51 23.96 2.71
CA THR A 129 7.52 23.63 3.73
C THR A 129 7.56 24.67 4.86
N PRO A 130 6.44 25.35 5.18
CA PRO A 130 6.37 26.25 6.32
C PRO A 130 6.62 25.48 7.62
N GLY A 131 7.26 26.12 8.59
CA GLY A 131 7.58 25.47 9.88
C GLY A 131 8.64 24.37 9.80
N TYR A 132 9.48 24.36 8.76
CA TYR A 132 10.64 23.47 8.69
C TYR A 132 11.68 23.85 9.76
N PRO A 133 12.26 22.90 10.53
CA PRO A 133 12.12 21.44 10.45
C PRO A 133 11.04 20.83 11.37
N LEU A 134 10.32 21.64 12.15
CA LEU A 134 9.35 21.16 13.14
C LEU A 134 8.26 20.28 12.51
N VAL A 135 7.65 20.72 11.42
CA VAL A 135 6.55 19.99 10.76
C VAL A 135 6.97 18.58 10.31
N PRO A 136 8.09 18.38 9.57
CA PRO A 136 8.58 17.04 9.26
C PRO A 136 8.91 16.19 10.48
N VAL A 137 9.50 16.76 11.53
CA VAL A 137 9.89 16.01 12.74
C VAL A 137 8.65 15.52 13.50
N VAL A 138 7.66 16.40 13.68
CA VAL A 138 6.37 16.03 14.30
C VAL A 138 5.67 14.95 13.49
N TYR A 139 5.67 15.05 12.16
CA TYR A 139 5.11 14.00 11.30
C TYR A 139 5.80 12.66 11.50
N ILE A 140 7.14 12.62 11.47
CA ILE A 140 7.91 11.40 11.69
C ILE A 140 7.59 10.79 13.05
N LEU A 141 7.51 11.62 14.10
CA LEU A 141 7.19 11.17 15.45
C LEU A 141 5.79 10.54 15.51
N LEU A 142 4.77 11.24 15.02
CA LEU A 142 3.39 10.75 15.03
C LEU A 142 3.21 9.49 14.19
N ALA A 143 3.79 9.44 12.98
CA ALA A 143 3.74 8.27 12.13
C ALA A 143 4.46 7.07 12.76
N SER A 144 5.60 7.30 13.44
CA SER A 144 6.32 6.26 14.17
C SER A 144 5.50 5.72 15.34
N LEU A 145 4.83 6.59 16.10
CA LEU A 145 3.92 6.16 17.18
C LEU A 145 2.77 5.31 16.63
N LEU A 146 2.19 5.70 15.49
CA LEU A 146 1.09 4.95 14.85
C LEU A 146 1.57 3.57 14.37
N ILE A 147 2.77 3.48 13.80
CA ILE A 147 3.37 2.19 13.44
C ILE A 147 3.53 1.31 14.68
N ILE A 148 4.07 1.85 15.77
CA ILE A 148 4.26 1.12 17.03
C ILE A 148 2.90 0.63 17.56
N ASP A 149 1.89 1.50 17.59
CA ASP A 149 0.54 1.18 18.03
C ASP A 149 -0.05 0.01 17.23
N LEU A 150 0.01 0.05 15.90
CA LEU A 150 -0.49 -1.03 15.03
C LEU A 150 0.28 -2.35 15.17
N VAL A 151 1.58 -2.29 15.47
CA VAL A 151 2.40 -3.47 15.73
C VAL A 151 1.99 -4.13 17.06
N TYR A 152 1.65 -3.33 18.08
CA TYR A 152 1.19 -3.85 19.37
C TYR A 152 -0.27 -4.35 19.34
N LEU A 153 -1.16 -3.62 18.68
CA LEU A 153 -2.60 -3.94 18.65
C LEU A 153 -2.92 -5.14 17.74
N ALA A 154 -2.19 -5.30 16.64
CA ALA A 154 -2.52 -6.30 15.63
C ALA A 154 -1.25 -7.02 15.09
N PRO A 155 -0.47 -7.71 15.95
CA PRO A 155 0.85 -8.25 15.58
C PRO A 155 0.78 -9.33 14.49
N GLN A 156 -0.28 -10.14 14.49
CA GLN A 156 -0.45 -11.21 13.51
C GLN A 156 -0.76 -10.69 12.11
N THR A 157 -1.48 -9.57 12.00
CA THR A 157 -1.87 -8.98 10.72
C THR A 157 -0.81 -8.00 10.21
N SER A 158 -0.37 -7.07 11.06
CA SER A 158 0.71 -6.11 10.76
C SER A 158 2.02 -6.82 10.36
N GLY A 159 2.34 -7.95 10.99
CA GLY A 159 3.54 -8.74 10.66
C GLY A 159 3.55 -9.25 9.21
N VAL A 160 2.40 -9.66 8.67
CA VAL A 160 2.27 -10.09 7.27
C VAL A 160 2.52 -8.92 6.32
N GLY A 161 2.04 -7.72 6.65
CA GLY A 161 2.32 -6.49 5.89
C GLY A 161 3.82 -6.22 5.75
N PHE A 162 4.56 -6.30 6.86
CA PHE A 162 6.02 -6.17 6.83
C PHE A 162 6.71 -7.31 6.08
N LEU A 163 6.24 -8.54 6.21
CA LEU A 163 6.78 -9.66 5.43
C LEU A 163 6.61 -9.44 3.93
N ILE A 164 5.43 -8.98 3.48
CA ILE A 164 5.19 -8.64 2.08
C ILE A 164 6.16 -7.54 1.63
N ALA A 165 6.30 -6.46 2.40
CA ALA A 165 7.26 -5.40 2.07
C ALA A 165 8.71 -5.92 2.01
N LEU A 166 9.11 -6.77 2.97
CA LEU A 166 10.45 -7.35 3.03
C LEU A 166 10.72 -8.34 1.90
N THR A 167 9.72 -9.09 1.42
CA THR A 167 9.87 -9.96 0.25
C THR A 167 10.21 -9.19 -1.03
N GLY A 168 9.98 -7.87 -1.06
CA GLY A 168 10.48 -7.00 -2.12
C GLY A 168 12.02 -6.93 -2.20
N LEU A 169 12.73 -7.04 -1.08
CA LEU A 169 14.22 -7.02 -1.04
C LEU A 169 14.86 -8.19 -1.80
N PRO A 170 14.55 -9.47 -1.54
CA PRO A 170 15.15 -10.58 -2.28
C PRO A 170 14.79 -10.52 -3.77
N VAL A 171 13.57 -10.13 -4.12
CA VAL A 171 13.16 -9.95 -5.53
C VAL A 171 14.00 -8.86 -6.20
N TYR A 172 14.22 -7.72 -5.52
CA TYR A 172 15.08 -6.66 -6.02
C TYR A 172 16.53 -7.11 -6.25
N PHE A 173 17.12 -7.84 -5.30
CA PHE A 173 18.50 -8.33 -5.44
C PHE A 173 18.65 -9.41 -6.51
N LEU A 174 17.65 -10.27 -6.69
CA LEU A 174 17.63 -11.26 -7.77
C LEU A 174 17.56 -10.60 -9.15
N TRP A 175 16.79 -9.51 -9.27
CA TRP A 175 16.62 -8.82 -10.55
C TRP A 175 17.79 -7.91 -10.89
N ARG A 176 18.39 -7.23 -9.90
CA ARG A 176 19.59 -6.38 -10.09
C ARG A 176 20.84 -7.15 -10.52
N ARG A 177 20.89 -8.47 -10.27
CA ARG A 177 21.99 -9.35 -10.70
C ARG A 177 21.87 -9.81 -12.16
N LYS A 178 20.76 -9.55 -12.85
CA LYS A 178 20.57 -9.80 -14.28
C LYS A 178 20.69 -8.50 -15.09
#